data_AF-A0A177INP8-F1
#
_entry.id   AF-A0A177INP8-F1
#
_cell.length_a   1.000
_cell.length_b   1.000
_cell.length_c   1.000
_cell.angle_alpha   90.00
_cell.angle_beta   90.00
_cell.angle_gamma   90.00
#
_symmetry.space_group_name_H-M   'P 1'
#
loop_
_entity.id
_entity.type
_entity.pdbx_description
1 polymer ?
#
loop_
_entity_poly.entity_id
_entity_poly.type
_entity_poly.pdbx_seq_one_letter_code
_entity_poly.pdbx_strand_id
1 'polypeptide(L)'
;MAIVLLLLSLGAAVAAIALWRAANKQELPAPAPAAQPEIEAEAQPEPEPKLSSEAEPAPLPEPLPEPMAETEAEPDSEPAPEPVPEPEPQPQAQPEHHARLMLPGALKRERRHWAEAKNFEFLKSDDYLADEWTRGAAASGAAPRDIVVGNVFGHEMLLMDLGGINVMAMRTGAASEEVIDFRRDNALTQESSNDLLEAFSAADFTALATDTAVAQRMRDIRVDVALERMPKEVTGIWMESEWVLAQTTKNAMSPVWEEMLAPLALLADAARTLPPRPSSGQELRLEDGDPTRPAPPAGPVELSGLPTIRTSPEHFEHPPVQRPEEPIELPTRVVDDSRGDFDDNDTDAYDIGADDVDAIGEQPADNQTPNPTDVRITRQQGTDASIFEDYPE
;
A
#
# COMPACT_ATOMS: atom_id res chain seq x y z
N MET A 1 -64.20 -12.06 -36.71
CA MET A 1 -63.15 -11.23 -36.09
C MET A 1 -61.77 -11.90 -36.08
N ALA A 2 -61.65 -13.20 -35.73
CA ALA A 2 -60.35 -13.88 -35.64
C ALA A 2 -59.51 -13.89 -36.94
N ILE A 3 -60.15 -14.08 -38.11
CA ILE A 3 -59.44 -14.14 -39.41
C ILE A 3 -58.83 -12.79 -39.81
N VAL A 4 -59.50 -11.68 -39.46
CA VAL A 4 -59.01 -10.32 -39.78
C VAL A 4 -57.79 -9.97 -38.92
N LEU A 5 -57.76 -10.41 -37.66
CA LEU A 5 -56.61 -10.23 -36.77
C LEU A 5 -55.40 -11.05 -37.23
N LEU A 6 -55.63 -12.25 -37.78
CA LEU A 6 -54.57 -13.12 -38.30
C LEU A 6 -53.93 -12.57 -39.59
N LEU A 7 -54.73 -11.93 -40.46
CA LEU A 7 -54.21 -11.25 -41.65
C LEU A 7 -53.44 -9.97 -41.29
N LEU A 8 -53.88 -9.22 -40.28
CA LEU A 8 -53.16 -8.05 -39.78
C LEU A 8 -51.82 -8.43 -39.12
N SER A 9 -51.78 -9.52 -38.35
CA SER A 9 -50.52 -10.00 -37.75
C SER A 9 -49.53 -10.50 -38.79
N LEU A 10 -50.01 -11.15 -39.86
CA LEU A 10 -49.16 -11.59 -40.96
C LEU A 10 -48.59 -10.39 -41.74
N GLY A 11 -49.40 -9.35 -41.96
CA GLY A 11 -48.94 -8.11 -42.58
C GLY A 11 -47.86 -7.40 -41.77
N ALA A 12 -48.02 -7.33 -40.45
CA ALA A 12 -47.03 -6.73 -39.55
C ALA A 12 -45.71 -7.51 -39.53
N ALA A 13 -45.76 -8.85 -39.56
CA ALA A 13 -44.56 -9.69 -39.60
C ALA A 13 -43.78 -9.52 -40.92
N VAL A 14 -44.46 -9.42 -42.06
CA VAL A 14 -43.80 -9.18 -43.36
C VAL A 14 -43.16 -7.80 -43.41
N ALA A 15 -43.83 -6.77 -42.86
CA ALA A 15 -43.27 -5.42 -42.77
C ALA A 15 -42.03 -5.35 -41.87
N ALA A 16 -42.04 -6.07 -40.74
CA ALA A 16 -40.89 -6.16 -39.83
C ALA A 16 -39.68 -6.85 -40.50
N ILE A 17 -39.90 -7.92 -41.28
CA ILE A 17 -38.83 -8.62 -42.02
C ILE A 17 -38.26 -7.72 -43.13
N ALA A 18 -39.10 -6.95 -43.81
CA ALA A 18 -38.65 -6.00 -44.83
C ALA A 18 -37.81 -4.86 -44.23
N LEU A 19 -38.23 -4.32 -43.09
CA LEU A 19 -37.47 -3.30 -42.34
C LEU A 19 -36.14 -3.85 -41.80
N TRP A 20 -36.14 -5.07 -41.28
CA TRP A 20 -34.91 -5.73 -40.82
C TRP A 20 -33.93 -5.97 -41.98
N ARG A 21 -34.39 -6.44 -43.14
CA ARG A 21 -33.54 -6.59 -44.34
C ARG A 21 -33.04 -5.28 -44.91
N ALA A 22 -33.83 -4.20 -44.81
CA ALA A 22 -33.39 -2.87 -45.23
C ALA A 22 -32.32 -2.30 -44.29
N ALA A 23 -32.45 -2.54 -42.98
CA ALA A 23 -31.49 -2.11 -41.96
C ALA A 23 -30.19 -2.94 -41.98
N ASN A 24 -30.25 -4.21 -42.37
CA ASN A 24 -29.10 -5.12 -42.43
C ASN A 24 -28.42 -5.19 -43.80
N LYS A 25 -28.51 -4.14 -44.64
CA LYS A 25 -27.63 -4.02 -45.81
C LYS A 25 -26.18 -3.76 -45.36
N GLN A 26 -25.48 -4.83 -44.96
CA GLN A 26 -24.03 -4.87 -45.03
C GLN A 26 -23.65 -4.96 -46.51
N GLU A 27 -22.92 -3.96 -47.00
CA GLU A 27 -22.22 -4.05 -48.28
C GLU A 27 -21.27 -5.25 -48.20
N LEU A 28 -21.54 -6.26 -49.02
CA LEU A 28 -20.62 -7.37 -49.27
C LEU A 28 -19.31 -6.78 -49.82
N PRO A 29 -18.13 -7.10 -49.26
CA PRO A 29 -16.88 -6.70 -49.88
C PRO A 29 -16.76 -7.38 -51.26
N ALA A 30 -16.38 -6.59 -52.26
CA ALA A 30 -16.21 -7.05 -53.63
C ALA A 30 -15.18 -8.20 -53.71
N PRO A 31 -15.36 -9.18 -54.62
CA PRO A 31 -14.37 -10.24 -54.82
C PRO A 31 -13.08 -9.65 -55.40
N ALA A 32 -11.95 -9.99 -54.79
CA ALA A 32 -10.62 -9.64 -55.27
C ALA A 32 -10.39 -10.19 -56.69
N PRO A 33 -9.74 -9.43 -57.60
CA PRO A 33 -9.42 -9.95 -58.92
C PRO A 33 -8.28 -10.98 -58.84
N ALA A 34 -8.43 -12.00 -59.68
CA ALA A 34 -7.60 -13.19 -59.77
C ALA A 34 -6.12 -12.91 -60.11
N ALA A 35 -5.25 -13.71 -59.50
CA ALA A 35 -3.85 -13.87 -59.88
C ALA A 35 -3.73 -14.72 -61.16
N GLN A 36 -2.91 -14.25 -62.11
CA GLN A 36 -2.25 -15.02 -63.18
C GLN A 36 -0.95 -14.26 -63.58
N PRO A 37 0.02 -14.88 -64.27
CA PRO A 37 1.13 -15.65 -63.71
C PRO A 37 2.51 -15.01 -63.97
N GLU A 38 3.53 -15.59 -63.35
CA GLU A 38 4.97 -15.36 -63.56
C GLU A 38 5.38 -15.21 -65.04
N ILE A 39 6.19 -14.19 -65.32
CA ILE A 39 7.26 -14.27 -66.32
C ILE A 39 8.56 -13.77 -65.69
N GLU A 40 9.51 -14.68 -65.72
CA GLU A 40 10.89 -14.70 -65.27
C GLU A 40 11.77 -13.75 -66.11
N ALA A 41 12.62 -12.94 -65.46
CA ALA A 41 13.78 -12.33 -66.09
C ALA A 41 14.90 -12.16 -65.04
N GLU A 42 16.00 -12.86 -65.29
CA GLU A 42 17.19 -13.02 -64.47
C GLU A 42 18.01 -11.73 -64.23
N ALA A 43 18.87 -11.85 -63.20
CA ALA A 43 20.23 -11.31 -63.07
C ALA A 43 20.45 -9.99 -62.29
N GLN A 44 20.95 -10.21 -61.06
CA GLN A 44 21.81 -9.37 -60.19
C GLN A 44 23.00 -8.67 -60.93
N PRO A 45 23.76 -7.70 -60.35
CA PRO A 45 24.05 -7.54 -58.91
C PRO A 45 24.12 -6.10 -58.33
N GLU A 46 24.22 -6.11 -57.00
CA GLU A 46 24.56 -5.05 -56.03
C GLU A 46 25.85 -4.26 -56.38
N PRO A 47 25.94 -2.99 -55.96
CA PRO A 47 27.23 -2.48 -55.51
C PRO A 47 27.18 -1.81 -54.13
N GLU A 48 28.14 -2.26 -53.33
CA GLU A 48 28.65 -1.78 -52.05
C GLU A 48 29.15 -0.30 -52.04
N PRO A 49 29.43 0.26 -50.85
CA PRO A 49 29.34 1.69 -50.55
C PRO A 49 30.62 2.46 -50.84
N LYS A 50 30.51 3.79 -51.01
CA LYS A 50 31.66 4.71 -51.07
C LYS A 50 31.67 5.66 -49.87
N LEU A 51 32.72 5.47 -49.07
CA LEU A 51 33.36 6.41 -48.14
C LEU A 51 33.83 7.70 -48.83
N SER A 52 33.66 8.85 -48.14
CA SER A 52 34.65 9.94 -47.94
C SER A 52 33.95 11.04 -47.09
N SER A 53 34.21 11.15 -45.79
CA SER A 53 35.26 11.98 -45.15
C SER A 53 34.96 13.49 -45.13
N GLU A 54 34.72 14.05 -43.93
CA GLU A 54 35.24 15.34 -43.44
C GLU A 54 34.80 15.48 -41.96
N ALA A 55 35.61 15.00 -41.01
CA ALA A 55 36.48 15.79 -40.13
C ALA A 55 35.73 16.58 -39.03
N GLU A 56 35.70 15.96 -37.85
CA GLU A 56 35.45 16.54 -36.52
C GLU A 56 36.59 17.50 -36.14
N PRO A 57 36.33 18.70 -35.57
CA PRO A 57 37.32 19.40 -34.77
C PRO A 57 37.00 19.29 -33.28
N ALA A 58 38.05 18.89 -32.55
CA ALA A 58 38.18 18.70 -31.11
C ALA A 58 37.72 19.91 -30.25
N PRO A 59 37.38 19.66 -28.96
CA PRO A 59 36.93 20.70 -28.03
C PRO A 59 38.06 21.68 -27.67
N LEU A 60 37.72 22.97 -27.58
CA LEU A 60 38.59 24.03 -27.07
C LEU A 60 38.79 23.88 -25.54
N PRO A 61 40.01 24.11 -25.03
CA PRO A 61 40.34 23.92 -23.61
C PRO A 61 39.87 25.09 -22.73
N GLU A 62 39.48 24.75 -21.50
CA GLU A 62 39.17 25.68 -20.40
C GLU A 62 40.38 26.54 -20.01
N PRO A 63 40.22 27.86 -19.76
CA PRO A 63 41.29 28.66 -19.18
C PRO A 63 41.34 28.54 -17.65
N LEU A 64 42.54 28.24 -17.15
CA LEU A 64 42.96 28.25 -15.74
C LEU A 64 42.83 29.64 -15.08
N PRO A 65 42.71 29.72 -13.74
CA PRO A 65 42.60 30.97 -13.00
C PRO A 65 43.97 31.49 -12.52
N GLU A 66 44.21 32.80 -12.64
CA GLU A 66 45.29 33.54 -11.92
C GLU A 66 44.84 35.01 -11.70
N PRO A 67 45.51 35.83 -10.86
CA PRO A 67 45.20 36.04 -9.45
C PRO A 67 44.92 37.52 -9.10
N MET A 68 44.66 37.74 -7.80
CA MET A 68 44.35 39.00 -7.09
C MET A 68 45.09 40.27 -7.56
N ALA A 69 44.36 41.38 -7.60
CA ALA A 69 44.89 42.71 -7.29
C ALA A 69 43.82 43.57 -6.60
N GLU A 70 44.28 44.16 -5.50
CA GLU A 70 43.60 44.95 -4.48
C GLU A 70 43.25 46.39 -4.91
N THR A 71 42.14 46.88 -4.34
CA THR A 71 41.79 48.29 -3.99
C THR A 71 41.68 49.37 -5.07
N GLU A 72 40.50 50.00 -5.16
CA GLU A 72 40.35 51.43 -4.81
C GLU A 72 38.89 51.81 -4.56
N ALA A 73 38.71 52.83 -3.71
CA ALA A 73 37.51 53.16 -2.94
C ALA A 73 36.42 53.94 -3.72
N GLU A 74 35.22 53.95 -3.14
CA GLU A 74 33.98 54.60 -3.59
C GLU A 74 34.08 56.12 -3.87
N PRO A 75 33.04 56.72 -4.49
CA PRO A 75 32.01 57.29 -3.61
C PRO A 75 30.55 57.12 -4.09
N ASP A 76 29.71 56.76 -3.13
CA ASP A 76 28.42 57.40 -2.77
C ASP A 76 27.42 57.64 -3.92
N SER A 77 26.45 56.75 -4.04
CA SER A 77 25.21 56.96 -4.80
C SER A 77 24.01 56.64 -3.90
N GLU A 78 23.11 57.61 -3.80
CA GLU A 78 21.88 57.62 -3.01
C GLU A 78 21.08 56.30 -3.02
N PRO A 79 20.37 55.98 -1.92
CA PRO A 79 19.58 54.76 -1.84
C PRO A 79 18.36 54.85 -2.77
N ALA A 80 18.26 53.90 -3.70
CA ALA A 80 17.05 53.64 -4.47
C ALA A 80 15.92 53.19 -3.53
N PRO A 81 14.66 53.64 -3.75
CA PRO A 81 13.53 53.26 -2.91
C PRO A 81 13.21 51.77 -3.04
N GLU A 82 12.85 51.15 -1.91
CA GLU A 82 12.48 49.74 -1.79
C GLU A 82 11.35 49.36 -2.78
N PRO A 83 11.42 48.16 -3.41
CA PRO A 83 10.35 47.69 -4.28
C PRO A 83 9.10 47.34 -3.45
N VAL A 84 7.97 47.90 -3.88
CA VAL A 84 6.63 47.58 -3.36
C VAL A 84 6.39 46.07 -3.52
N PRO A 85 5.89 45.35 -2.50
CA PRO A 85 5.65 43.91 -2.61
C PRO A 85 4.59 43.63 -3.67
N GLU A 86 4.95 42.74 -4.60
CA GLU A 86 4.07 42.20 -5.62
C GLU A 86 2.95 41.39 -4.93
N PRO A 87 1.67 41.60 -5.29
CA PRO A 87 0.57 40.93 -4.61
C PRO A 87 0.65 39.42 -4.83
N GLU A 88 0.60 38.65 -3.74
CA GLU A 88 0.54 37.19 -3.78
C GLU A 88 -0.60 36.72 -4.71
N PRO A 89 -0.36 35.71 -5.56
CA PRO A 89 -1.39 35.18 -6.43
C PRO A 89 -2.51 34.56 -5.56
N GLN A 90 -3.72 35.07 -5.75
CA GLN A 90 -4.91 34.51 -5.10
C GLN A 90 -5.04 33.01 -5.43
N PRO A 91 -5.40 32.16 -4.47
CA PRO A 91 -5.60 30.74 -4.72
C PRO A 91 -6.68 30.57 -5.80
N GLN A 92 -6.32 29.92 -6.90
CA GLN A 92 -7.26 29.57 -7.95
C GLN A 92 -8.35 28.69 -7.33
N ALA A 93 -9.59 29.18 -7.36
CA ALA A 93 -10.74 28.41 -6.96
C ALA A 93 -10.78 27.10 -7.75
N GLN A 94 -10.77 25.97 -7.05
CA GLN A 94 -11.03 24.67 -7.64
C GLN A 94 -12.39 24.74 -8.34
N PRO A 95 -12.54 24.20 -9.58
CA PRO A 95 -13.80 24.27 -10.29
C PRO A 95 -14.83 23.42 -9.53
N GLU A 96 -15.76 24.10 -8.87
CA GLU A 96 -16.98 23.53 -8.31
C GLU A 96 -17.63 22.64 -9.38
N HIS A 97 -17.68 21.31 -9.16
CA HIS A 97 -18.25 20.36 -10.11
C HIS A 97 -19.75 20.59 -10.24
N HIS A 98 -20.13 21.50 -11.14
CA HIS A 98 -21.52 21.69 -11.55
C HIS A 98 -22.02 20.32 -12.02
N ALA A 99 -23.06 19.81 -11.37
CA ALA A 99 -23.74 18.57 -11.74
C ALA A 99 -24.17 18.68 -13.21
N ARG A 100 -23.29 18.19 -14.10
CA ARG A 100 -23.49 18.21 -15.54
C ARG A 100 -24.72 17.35 -15.77
N LEU A 101 -25.69 17.86 -16.52
CA LEU A 101 -26.89 17.11 -16.86
C LEU A 101 -26.43 15.81 -17.55
N MET A 102 -26.43 14.69 -16.84
CA MET A 102 -25.87 13.44 -17.33
C MET A 102 -26.86 12.86 -18.34
N LEU A 103 -26.54 13.01 -19.64
CA LEU A 103 -27.32 12.33 -20.66
C LEU A 103 -27.18 10.81 -20.48
N PRO A 104 -28.24 10.02 -20.69
CA PRO A 104 -28.16 8.57 -20.69
C PRO A 104 -27.03 8.09 -21.62
N GLY A 105 -26.08 7.32 -21.07
CA GLY A 105 -24.91 6.82 -21.81
C GLY A 105 -23.71 7.76 -21.89
N ALA A 106 -23.73 8.93 -21.24
CA ALA A 106 -22.55 9.81 -21.13
C ALA A 106 -21.37 9.08 -20.47
N LEU A 107 -21.61 8.37 -19.36
CA LEU A 107 -20.60 7.58 -18.65
C LEU A 107 -19.92 6.55 -19.55
N LYS A 108 -20.70 5.77 -20.31
CA LYS A 108 -20.20 4.77 -21.26
C LYS A 108 -19.30 5.39 -22.33
N ARG A 109 -19.72 6.54 -22.88
CA ARG A 109 -18.92 7.24 -23.90
C ARG A 109 -17.62 7.72 -23.28
N GLU A 110 -17.67 8.38 -22.14
CA GLU A 110 -16.49 8.88 -21.45
C GLU A 110 -15.51 7.74 -21.12
N ARG A 111 -16.02 6.63 -20.58
CA ARG A 111 -15.22 5.45 -20.27
C ARG A 111 -14.51 4.87 -21.50
N ARG A 112 -15.19 4.82 -22.65
CA ARG A 112 -14.55 4.41 -23.92
C ARG A 112 -13.45 5.39 -24.34
N HIS A 113 -13.70 6.69 -24.28
CA HIS A 113 -12.67 7.69 -24.64
C HIS A 113 -11.47 7.62 -23.70
N TRP A 114 -11.71 7.41 -22.40
CA TRP A 114 -10.64 7.25 -21.42
C TRP A 114 -9.81 5.98 -21.68
N ALA A 115 -10.48 4.86 -22.00
CA ALA A 115 -9.80 3.63 -22.40
C ALA A 115 -8.94 3.83 -23.65
N GLU A 116 -9.49 4.46 -24.69
CA GLU A 116 -8.75 4.79 -25.93
C GLU A 116 -7.53 5.69 -25.65
N ALA A 117 -7.70 6.71 -24.81
CA ALA A 117 -6.61 7.64 -24.44
C ALA A 117 -5.48 6.97 -23.65
N LYS A 118 -5.79 5.91 -22.89
CA LYS A 118 -4.82 5.13 -22.11
C LYS A 118 -4.32 3.88 -22.83
N ASN A 119 -4.78 3.63 -24.06
CA ASN A 119 -4.53 2.38 -24.78
C ASN A 119 -5.00 1.13 -24.01
N PHE A 120 -6.09 1.26 -23.25
CA PHE A 120 -6.76 0.15 -22.59
C PHE A 120 -7.81 -0.49 -23.50
N GLU A 121 -8.13 -1.75 -23.22
CA GLU A 121 -9.16 -2.48 -23.93
C GLU A 121 -10.54 -2.16 -23.37
N PHE A 122 -11.55 -2.03 -24.24
CA PHE A 122 -12.93 -1.81 -23.84
C PHE A 122 -13.80 -3.00 -24.24
N LEU A 123 -14.40 -3.65 -23.25
CA LEU A 123 -15.34 -4.76 -23.39
C LEU A 123 -16.75 -4.31 -23.00
N LYS A 124 -17.76 -4.82 -23.70
CA LYS A 124 -19.15 -4.44 -23.42
C LYS A 124 -19.70 -5.10 -22.15
N SER A 125 -19.33 -6.36 -21.93
CA SER A 125 -19.77 -7.20 -20.82
C SER A 125 -18.85 -8.40 -20.71
N ASP A 126 -18.74 -8.95 -19.50
CA ASP A 126 -18.06 -10.21 -19.20
C ASP A 126 -18.92 -10.94 -18.17
N ASP A 127 -19.32 -12.17 -18.51
CA ASP A 127 -20.22 -12.98 -17.69
C ASP A 127 -19.45 -13.76 -16.60
N TYR A 128 -18.15 -14.03 -16.78
CA TYR A 128 -17.34 -14.77 -15.81
C TYR A 128 -16.94 -13.91 -14.61
N LEU A 129 -16.78 -12.60 -14.86
CA LEU A 129 -16.36 -11.63 -13.86
C LEU A 129 -17.41 -11.41 -12.76
N ALA A 130 -18.69 -11.69 -13.05
CA ALA A 130 -19.77 -11.57 -12.07
C ALA A 130 -19.64 -12.56 -10.91
N ASP A 131 -19.05 -13.74 -11.17
CA ASP A 131 -18.95 -14.82 -10.18
C ASP A 131 -17.72 -14.67 -9.27
N GLU A 132 -16.83 -13.70 -9.54
CA GLU A 132 -15.59 -13.51 -8.78
C GLU A 132 -15.79 -12.70 -7.48
N TRP A 133 -16.87 -11.92 -7.38
CA TRP A 133 -17.10 -10.99 -6.27
C TRP A 133 -18.49 -11.13 -5.69
N THR A 134 -18.58 -11.12 -4.36
CA THR A 134 -19.85 -11.30 -3.66
C THR A 134 -20.21 -10.10 -2.78
N ARG A 135 -19.30 -9.14 -2.61
CA ARG A 135 -19.43 -8.04 -1.65
C ARG A 135 -19.44 -6.66 -2.30
N GLY A 136 -19.68 -5.63 -1.49
CA GLY A 136 -19.80 -4.24 -1.95
C GLY A 136 -20.89 -4.08 -3.00
N ALA A 137 -20.58 -3.36 -4.09
CA ALA A 137 -21.51 -3.18 -5.21
C ALA A 137 -21.91 -4.52 -5.89
N ALA A 138 -21.05 -5.54 -5.82
CA ALA A 138 -21.31 -6.86 -6.40
C ALA A 138 -22.33 -7.68 -5.60
N ALA A 139 -22.61 -7.32 -4.33
CA ALA A 139 -23.62 -7.99 -3.51
C ALA A 139 -25.03 -7.95 -4.12
N SER A 140 -25.29 -7.02 -5.04
CA SER A 140 -26.55 -6.93 -5.80
C SER A 140 -26.71 -8.03 -6.87
N GLY A 141 -25.64 -8.75 -7.22
CA GLY A 141 -25.62 -9.72 -8.32
C GLY A 141 -25.76 -9.11 -9.71
N ALA A 142 -25.53 -7.79 -9.84
CA ALA A 142 -25.62 -7.11 -11.12
C ALA A 142 -24.44 -7.49 -12.04
N ALA A 143 -24.75 -7.89 -13.27
CA ALA A 143 -23.72 -8.25 -14.25
C ALA A 143 -22.81 -7.05 -14.61
N PRO A 144 -21.47 -7.24 -14.65
CA PRO A 144 -20.50 -6.23 -15.09
C PRO A 144 -20.77 -5.72 -16.50
N ARG A 145 -20.76 -4.40 -16.69
CA ARG A 145 -20.93 -3.75 -18.00
C ARG A 145 -19.92 -2.65 -18.25
N ASP A 146 -19.70 -2.40 -19.55
CA ASP A 146 -18.81 -1.33 -20.04
C ASP A 146 -17.44 -1.40 -19.34
N ILE A 147 -16.78 -2.54 -19.49
CA ILE A 147 -15.56 -2.90 -18.76
C ILE A 147 -14.36 -2.34 -19.53
N VAL A 148 -13.45 -1.68 -18.82
CA VAL A 148 -12.15 -1.28 -19.33
C VAL A 148 -11.11 -2.17 -18.68
N VAL A 149 -10.23 -2.76 -19.48
CA VAL A 149 -9.16 -3.65 -19.03
C VAL A 149 -7.81 -3.00 -19.37
N GLY A 150 -6.95 -2.86 -18.39
CA GLY A 150 -5.62 -2.29 -18.55
C GLY A 150 -4.61 -2.87 -17.57
N ASN A 151 -3.34 -2.49 -17.73
CA ASN A 151 -2.31 -2.78 -16.75
C ASN A 151 -1.74 -1.44 -16.24
N VAL A 152 -1.77 -1.24 -14.93
CA VAL A 152 -1.36 0.01 -14.29
C VAL A 152 -0.53 -0.33 -13.06
N PHE A 153 0.63 0.31 -12.91
CA PHE A 153 1.57 0.05 -11.81
C PHE A 153 1.94 -1.43 -11.60
N GLY A 154 1.85 -2.26 -12.66
CA GLY A 154 2.14 -3.70 -12.59
C GLY A 154 0.95 -4.56 -12.14
N HIS A 155 -0.25 -3.97 -12.03
CA HIS A 155 -1.49 -4.64 -11.69
C HIS A 155 -2.46 -4.64 -12.86
N GLU A 156 -3.11 -5.77 -13.10
CA GLU A 156 -4.30 -5.83 -13.94
C GLU A 156 -5.40 -4.98 -13.30
N MET A 157 -5.92 -4.00 -14.06
CA MET A 157 -6.92 -3.04 -13.62
C MET A 157 -8.17 -3.18 -14.49
N LEU A 158 -9.31 -3.25 -13.82
CA LEU A 158 -10.62 -3.29 -14.43
C LEU A 158 -11.44 -2.08 -13.98
N LEU A 159 -12.09 -1.38 -14.89
CA LEU A 159 -13.05 -0.31 -14.57
C LEU A 159 -14.39 -0.61 -15.22
N MET A 160 -15.46 -0.71 -14.44
CA MET A 160 -16.76 -1.17 -14.94
C MET A 160 -17.96 -0.51 -14.25
N ASP A 161 -19.14 -0.81 -14.77
CA ASP A 161 -20.42 -0.47 -14.16
C ASP A 161 -21.08 -1.74 -13.60
N LEU A 162 -21.31 -1.75 -12.28
CA LEU A 162 -22.03 -2.78 -11.55
C LEU A 162 -23.35 -2.20 -11.05
N GLY A 163 -24.44 -2.50 -11.75
CA GLY A 163 -25.78 -2.08 -11.33
C GLY A 163 -26.00 -0.55 -11.27
N GLY A 164 -25.24 0.23 -12.06
CA GLY A 164 -25.27 1.70 -12.04
C GLY A 164 -24.30 2.32 -11.04
N ILE A 165 -23.44 1.53 -10.41
CA ILE A 165 -22.34 1.95 -9.54
C ILE A 165 -21.03 1.71 -10.29
N ASN A 166 -20.18 2.73 -10.36
CA ASN A 166 -18.88 2.60 -10.98
C ASN A 166 -17.92 1.94 -9.99
N VAL A 167 -17.23 0.90 -10.45
CA VAL A 167 -16.29 0.11 -9.65
C VAL A 167 -14.99 -0.05 -10.44
N MET A 168 -13.88 0.25 -9.77
CA MET A 168 -12.54 -0.05 -10.24
C MET A 168 -11.97 -1.20 -9.42
N ALA A 169 -11.40 -2.20 -10.07
CA ALA A 169 -10.73 -3.33 -9.44
C ALA A 169 -9.27 -3.39 -9.86
N MET A 170 -8.38 -3.78 -8.95
CA MET A 170 -6.97 -4.06 -9.21
C MET A 170 -6.57 -5.41 -8.64
N ARG A 171 -5.85 -6.20 -9.44
CA ARG A 171 -5.44 -7.55 -9.07
C ARG A 171 -4.28 -7.51 -8.08
N THR A 172 -4.37 -8.25 -6.99
CA THR A 172 -3.35 -8.32 -5.93
C THR A 172 -2.20 -9.26 -6.30
N GLY A 173 -2.49 -10.29 -7.11
CA GLY A 173 -1.55 -11.32 -7.57
C GLY A 173 -1.55 -12.59 -6.73
N ALA A 174 -2.19 -12.59 -5.56
CA ALA A 174 -2.40 -13.78 -4.73
C ALA A 174 -3.79 -13.75 -4.11
N ALA A 175 -4.51 -14.87 -4.19
CA ALA A 175 -5.83 -14.98 -3.59
C ALA A 175 -5.72 -15.15 -2.07
N SER A 176 -6.53 -14.42 -1.32
CA SER A 176 -6.73 -14.57 0.12
C SER A 176 -8.16 -15.06 0.40
N GLU A 177 -8.38 -15.72 1.53
CA GLU A 177 -9.74 -15.97 2.07
C GLU A 177 -10.22 -14.82 2.97
N GLU A 178 -9.29 -14.00 3.46
CA GLU A 178 -9.59 -12.86 4.32
C GLU A 178 -10.19 -11.72 3.50
N VAL A 179 -11.27 -11.16 4.03
CA VAL A 179 -11.96 -10.01 3.45
C VAL A 179 -11.73 -8.81 4.35
N ILE A 180 -11.36 -7.69 3.72
CA ILE A 180 -11.20 -6.39 4.39
C ILE A 180 -12.03 -5.37 3.61
N ASP A 181 -12.97 -4.71 4.27
CA ASP A 181 -13.88 -3.69 3.71
C ASP A 181 -13.64 -2.35 4.42
N PHE A 182 -13.06 -1.39 3.69
CA PHE A 182 -12.90 -0.01 4.10
C PHE A 182 -14.13 0.79 3.67
N ARG A 183 -14.83 1.36 4.64
CA ARG A 183 -16.01 2.19 4.39
C ARG A 183 -15.75 3.61 4.83
N ARG A 184 -16.09 4.56 3.96
CA ARG A 184 -16.01 5.97 4.35
C ARG A 184 -17.09 6.25 5.41
N ASP A 185 -16.78 7.08 6.39
CA ASP A 185 -17.64 7.29 7.57
C ASP A 185 -19.06 7.76 7.21
N ASN A 186 -19.19 8.55 6.14
CA ASN A 186 -20.48 9.03 5.64
C ASN A 186 -21.33 7.95 4.93
N ALA A 187 -20.75 6.79 4.61
CA ALA A 187 -21.35 5.69 3.88
C ALA A 187 -21.60 4.44 4.74
N LEU A 188 -21.30 4.50 6.05
CA LEU A 188 -21.45 3.40 7.01
C LEU A 188 -22.88 2.87 7.17
N THR A 189 -23.89 3.54 6.61
CA THR A 189 -25.30 3.11 6.63
C THR A 189 -25.66 2.05 5.59
N GLN A 190 -24.77 1.72 4.65
CA GLN A 190 -24.95 0.54 3.81
C GLN A 190 -24.80 -0.72 4.68
N GLU A 191 -25.64 -1.74 4.47
CA GLU A 191 -25.53 -2.99 5.23
C GLU A 191 -24.14 -3.62 4.99
N SER A 192 -23.38 -3.84 6.07
CA SER A 192 -22.21 -4.71 6.04
C SER A 192 -22.65 -6.16 6.17
N SER A 193 -21.86 -7.05 5.59
CA SER A 193 -22.03 -8.47 5.86
C SER A 193 -21.84 -8.72 7.36
N ASN A 194 -22.67 -9.60 7.93
CA ASN A 194 -22.71 -9.86 9.38
C ASN A 194 -21.40 -10.45 9.95
N ASP A 195 -20.51 -10.95 9.08
CA ASP A 195 -19.23 -11.57 9.45
C ASP A 195 -18.09 -10.56 9.60
N LEU A 196 -18.29 -9.29 9.25
CA LEU A 196 -17.27 -8.26 9.30
C LEU A 196 -17.27 -7.51 10.64
N LEU A 197 -16.10 -7.42 11.25
CA LEU A 197 -15.86 -6.72 12.53
C LEU A 197 -14.92 -5.54 12.32
N GLU A 198 -15.12 -4.46 13.07
CA GLU A 198 -14.25 -3.28 13.03
C GLU A 198 -12.84 -3.61 13.51
N ALA A 199 -11.85 -3.33 12.66
CA ALA A 199 -10.44 -3.60 12.94
C ALA A 199 -9.68 -2.34 13.34
N PHE A 200 -9.85 -1.24 12.59
CA PHE A 200 -9.22 0.06 12.84
C PHE A 200 -9.88 1.17 11.99
N SER A 201 -9.59 2.43 12.30
CA SER A 201 -9.93 3.58 11.45
C SER A 201 -8.66 4.26 10.92
N ALA A 202 -8.74 4.78 9.70
CA ALA A 202 -7.65 5.50 9.03
C ALA A 202 -8.23 6.55 8.06
N ALA A 203 -7.76 7.79 8.16
CA ALA A 203 -8.35 8.94 7.46
C ALA A 203 -9.88 9.00 7.67
N ASP A 204 -10.66 9.13 6.60
CA ASP A 204 -12.13 9.15 6.65
C ASP A 204 -12.74 7.73 6.52
N PHE A 205 -11.95 6.68 6.69
CA PHE A 205 -12.36 5.29 6.50
C PHE A 205 -12.32 4.50 7.80
N THR A 206 -13.34 3.66 7.96
CA THR A 206 -13.40 2.59 8.95
C THR A 206 -13.16 1.25 8.26
N ALA A 207 -12.13 0.51 8.70
CA ALA A 207 -11.77 -0.80 8.18
C ALA A 207 -12.50 -1.90 8.95
N LEU A 208 -13.27 -2.71 8.23
CA LEU A 208 -13.98 -3.88 8.71
C LEU A 208 -13.30 -5.13 8.14
N ALA A 209 -13.23 -6.23 8.89
CA ALA A 209 -12.57 -7.46 8.42
C ALA A 209 -13.19 -8.73 8.99
N THR A 210 -13.00 -9.85 8.29
CA THR A 210 -13.31 -11.20 8.80
C THR A 210 -12.43 -11.57 10.00
N ASP A 211 -11.12 -11.31 9.89
CA ASP A 211 -10.15 -11.39 10.99
C ASP A 211 -9.50 -10.00 11.20
N THR A 212 -9.85 -9.36 12.32
CA THR A 212 -9.34 -8.04 12.67
C THR A 212 -7.84 -8.03 12.95
N ALA A 213 -7.27 -9.12 13.45
CA ALA A 213 -5.83 -9.22 13.71
C ALA A 213 -5.03 -9.34 12.40
N VAL A 214 -5.57 -10.01 11.38
CA VAL A 214 -4.97 -10.01 10.03
C VAL A 214 -5.01 -8.60 9.44
N ALA A 215 -6.15 -7.92 9.51
CA ALA A 215 -6.29 -6.56 8.98
C ALA A 215 -5.33 -5.57 9.68
N GLN A 216 -5.19 -5.66 11.00
CA GLN A 216 -4.24 -4.83 11.76
C GLN A 216 -2.77 -5.11 11.39
N ARG A 217 -2.41 -6.36 11.08
CA ARG A 217 -1.07 -6.72 10.62
C ARG A 217 -0.79 -6.24 9.19
N MET A 218 -1.80 -6.26 8.32
CA MET A 218 -1.68 -5.78 6.94
C MET A 218 -1.51 -4.25 6.88
N ARG A 219 -2.07 -3.53 7.87
CA ARG A 219 -1.96 -2.07 7.96
C ARG A 219 -0.50 -1.63 8.11
N ASP A 220 0.03 -1.09 7.03
CA ASP A 220 1.32 -0.41 7.00
C ASP A 220 1.16 1.02 6.45
N ILE A 221 2.30 1.70 6.26
CA ILE A 221 2.34 3.06 5.72
C ILE A 221 1.67 3.19 4.33
N ARG A 222 1.66 2.13 3.51
CA ARG A 222 1.04 2.16 2.19
C ARG A 222 -0.48 2.22 2.31
N VAL A 223 -1.06 1.48 3.26
CA VAL A 223 -2.50 1.51 3.54
C VAL A 223 -2.92 2.89 4.01
N ASP A 224 -2.21 3.46 4.98
CA ASP A 224 -2.53 4.80 5.50
C ASP A 224 -2.43 5.87 4.40
N VAL A 225 -1.34 5.87 3.63
CA VAL A 225 -1.14 6.82 2.51
C VAL A 225 -2.18 6.63 1.41
N ALA A 226 -2.57 5.39 1.10
CA ALA A 226 -3.58 5.11 0.10
C ALA A 226 -4.96 5.63 0.52
N LEU A 227 -5.37 5.39 1.77
CA LEU A 227 -6.65 5.85 2.28
C LEU A 227 -6.71 7.38 2.40
N GLU A 228 -5.60 8.03 2.79
CA GLU A 228 -5.50 9.49 2.83
C GLU A 228 -5.61 10.14 1.45
N ARG A 229 -4.98 9.53 0.43
CA ARG A 229 -4.99 10.05 -0.95
C ARG A 229 -6.22 9.64 -1.76
N MET A 230 -7.09 8.81 -1.20
CA MET A 230 -8.25 8.30 -1.91
C MET A 230 -9.27 9.41 -2.19
N PRO A 231 -9.75 9.59 -3.44
CA PRO A 231 -10.73 10.62 -3.77
C PRO A 231 -12.02 10.52 -2.95
N LYS A 232 -12.65 11.66 -2.66
CA LYS A 232 -13.86 11.76 -1.81
C LYS A 232 -15.07 11.06 -2.43
N GLU A 233 -15.06 10.87 -3.74
CA GLU A 233 -16.07 10.15 -4.51
C GLU A 233 -16.03 8.64 -4.27
N VAL A 234 -14.93 8.11 -3.72
CA VAL A 234 -14.82 6.70 -3.33
C VAL A 234 -15.55 6.50 -2.00
N THR A 235 -16.61 5.70 -2.02
CA THR A 235 -17.48 5.47 -0.86
C THR A 235 -17.11 4.22 -0.08
N GLY A 236 -16.52 3.23 -0.74
CA GLY A 236 -16.05 2.00 -0.11
C GLY A 236 -15.00 1.29 -0.95
N ILE A 237 -14.16 0.53 -0.30
CA ILE A 237 -13.08 -0.26 -0.90
C ILE A 237 -13.07 -1.61 -0.21
N TRP A 238 -13.03 -2.71 -0.95
CA TRP A 238 -12.91 -4.02 -0.33
C TRP A 238 -11.88 -4.89 -1.02
N MET A 239 -11.26 -5.76 -0.23
CA MET A 239 -10.32 -6.78 -0.67
C MET A 239 -11.05 -8.11 -0.59
N GLU A 240 -11.14 -8.82 -1.71
CA GLU A 240 -11.82 -10.11 -1.80
C GLU A 240 -11.10 -10.99 -2.83
N SER A 241 -10.85 -12.26 -2.47
CA SER A 241 -10.09 -13.20 -3.30
C SER A 241 -8.75 -12.61 -3.76
N GLU A 242 -8.57 -12.34 -5.05
CA GLU A 242 -7.34 -11.81 -5.64
C GLU A 242 -7.48 -10.35 -6.12
N TRP A 243 -8.46 -9.62 -5.57
CA TRP A 243 -8.82 -8.28 -6.02
C TRP A 243 -8.91 -7.28 -4.87
N VAL A 244 -8.54 -6.05 -5.15
CA VAL A 244 -8.97 -4.86 -4.41
C VAL A 244 -9.93 -4.08 -5.29
N LEU A 245 -11.13 -3.82 -4.79
CA LEU A 245 -12.19 -3.12 -5.51
C LEU A 245 -12.51 -1.82 -4.79
N ALA A 246 -12.74 -0.75 -5.54
CA ALA A 246 -13.18 0.53 -5.05
C ALA A 246 -14.47 0.94 -5.76
N GLN A 247 -15.52 1.20 -4.98
CA GLN A 247 -16.78 1.73 -5.48
C GLN A 247 -16.79 3.26 -5.36
N THR A 248 -17.35 3.92 -6.37
CA THR A 248 -17.50 5.38 -6.38
C THR A 248 -18.96 5.79 -6.38
N THR A 249 -19.21 7.08 -6.13
CA THR A 249 -20.50 7.69 -6.44
C THR A 249 -20.82 7.63 -7.94
N LYS A 250 -22.10 7.78 -8.28
CA LYS A 250 -22.61 7.74 -9.67
C LYS A 250 -22.07 8.86 -10.58
N ASN A 251 -21.49 9.90 -9.99
CA ASN A 251 -20.99 11.08 -10.69
C ASN A 251 -19.48 11.03 -10.94
N ALA A 252 -18.78 9.96 -10.55
CA ALA A 252 -17.34 9.83 -10.75
C ALA A 252 -17.00 9.63 -12.23
N MET A 253 -16.20 10.57 -12.75
CA MET A 253 -15.79 10.67 -14.15
C MET A 253 -14.28 10.40 -14.30
N SER A 254 -13.76 10.57 -15.52
CA SER A 254 -12.36 10.28 -15.85
C SER A 254 -11.28 10.89 -14.95
N PRO A 255 -11.39 12.13 -14.42
CA PRO A 255 -10.39 12.66 -13.50
C PRO A 255 -10.31 11.88 -12.19
N VAL A 256 -11.47 11.49 -11.64
CA VAL A 256 -11.55 10.68 -10.41
C VAL A 256 -10.95 9.30 -10.65
N TRP A 257 -11.24 8.68 -11.81
CA TRP A 257 -10.66 7.38 -12.15
C TRP A 257 -9.14 7.43 -12.24
N GLU A 258 -8.58 8.52 -12.76
CA GLU A 258 -7.13 8.72 -12.82
C GLU A 258 -6.52 8.84 -11.42
N GLU A 259 -7.14 9.63 -10.54
CA GLU A 259 -6.67 9.83 -9.17
C GLU A 259 -6.75 8.54 -8.32
N MET A 260 -7.68 7.64 -8.64
CA MET A 260 -7.81 6.34 -7.96
C MET A 260 -6.67 5.36 -8.27
N LEU A 261 -5.99 5.49 -9.41
CA LEU A 261 -5.05 4.47 -9.87
C LEU A 261 -3.90 4.22 -8.90
N ALA A 262 -3.22 5.28 -8.44
CA ALA A 262 -2.05 5.13 -7.58
C ALA A 262 -2.42 4.65 -6.15
N PRO A 263 -3.44 5.21 -5.47
CA PRO A 263 -3.88 4.71 -4.17
C PRO A 263 -4.38 3.26 -4.22
N LEU A 264 -5.12 2.88 -5.27
CA LEU A 264 -5.63 1.51 -5.39
C LEU A 264 -4.50 0.50 -5.63
N ALA A 265 -3.46 0.89 -6.39
CA ALA A 265 -2.27 0.07 -6.57
C ALA A 265 -1.51 -0.14 -5.26
N LEU A 266 -1.37 0.90 -4.42
CA LEU A 266 -0.77 0.78 -3.08
C LEU A 266 -1.54 -0.21 -2.20
N LEU A 267 -2.88 -0.19 -2.26
CA LEU A 267 -3.72 -1.17 -1.55
C LEU A 267 -3.55 -2.58 -2.11
N ALA A 268 -3.46 -2.74 -3.43
CA ALA A 268 -3.21 -4.04 -4.05
C ALA A 268 -1.83 -4.61 -3.67
N ASP A 269 -0.80 -3.76 -3.55
CA ASP A 269 0.51 -4.13 -3.05
C ASP A 269 0.51 -4.45 -1.55
N ALA A 270 -0.29 -3.74 -0.74
CA ALA A 270 -0.46 -4.03 0.68
C ALA A 270 -1.17 -5.36 0.91
N ALA A 271 -2.18 -5.67 0.09
CA ALA A 271 -2.95 -6.91 0.12
C ALA A 271 -2.10 -8.17 -0.11
N ARG A 272 -0.91 -8.06 -0.71
CA ARG A 272 0.03 -9.20 -0.85
C ARG A 272 0.57 -9.72 0.49
N THR A 273 0.37 -8.98 1.58
CA THR A 273 0.74 -9.41 2.93
C THR A 273 -0.35 -10.23 3.61
N LEU A 274 -1.54 -10.34 3.00
CA LEU A 274 -2.62 -11.18 3.48
C LEU A 274 -2.24 -12.67 3.40
N PRO A 275 -2.75 -13.51 4.31
CA PRO A 275 -2.50 -14.93 4.26
C PRO A 275 -3.00 -15.49 2.91
N PRO A 276 -2.16 -16.20 2.15
CA PRO A 276 -2.61 -16.81 0.92
C PRO A 276 -3.69 -17.83 1.25
N ARG A 277 -4.68 -17.95 0.36
CA ARG A 277 -5.68 -19.01 0.41
C ARG A 277 -4.94 -20.33 0.58
N PRO A 278 -5.29 -21.18 1.56
CA PRO A 278 -4.65 -22.47 1.75
C PRO A 278 -4.86 -23.31 0.48
N SER A 279 -3.90 -23.24 -0.44
CA SER A 279 -3.84 -24.17 -1.54
C SER A 279 -3.62 -25.54 -0.92
N SER A 280 -4.36 -26.54 -1.38
CA SER A 280 -4.39 -27.89 -0.82
C SER A 280 -3.04 -28.65 -0.92
N GLY A 281 -1.92 -27.97 -1.18
CA GLY A 281 -0.63 -28.57 -1.49
C GLY A 281 0.60 -27.87 -0.93
N GLN A 282 0.50 -26.74 -0.20
CA GLN A 282 1.66 -26.23 0.54
C GLN A 282 1.71 -26.87 1.93
N GLU A 283 1.82 -28.19 1.94
CA GLU A 283 2.23 -28.92 3.12
C GLU A 283 3.64 -28.41 3.44
N LEU A 284 3.79 -27.66 4.53
CA LEU A 284 5.10 -27.33 5.07
C LEU A 284 5.76 -28.69 5.34
N ARG A 285 6.64 -29.13 4.44
CA ARG A 285 7.43 -30.34 4.63
C ARG A 285 8.48 -30.00 5.67
N LEU A 286 8.11 -30.16 6.94
CA LEU A 286 9.03 -29.97 8.06
C LEU A 286 10.30 -30.83 7.88
N GLU A 287 10.21 -31.92 7.13
CA GLU A 287 11.31 -32.81 6.71
C GLU A 287 12.30 -32.18 5.70
N ASP A 288 11.86 -31.21 4.88
CA ASP A 288 12.70 -30.48 3.91
C ASP A 288 13.24 -29.14 4.48
N GLY A 289 12.74 -28.73 5.65
CA GLY A 289 13.23 -27.54 6.35
C GLY A 289 14.59 -27.81 6.98
N ASP A 290 15.66 -27.31 6.37
CA ASP A 290 17.02 -27.38 6.94
C ASP A 290 17.03 -26.62 8.28
N PRO A 291 17.23 -27.30 9.42
CA PRO A 291 17.24 -26.62 10.70
C PRO A 291 18.46 -25.69 10.72
N THR A 292 18.21 -24.38 10.82
CA THR A 292 19.25 -23.34 10.97
C THR A 292 20.17 -23.56 12.17
N ARG A 293 19.82 -24.53 13.03
CA ARG A 293 20.66 -25.09 14.07
C ARG A 293 20.72 -26.61 13.92
N PRO A 294 21.90 -27.23 13.72
CA PRO A 294 22.01 -28.68 13.70
C PRO A 294 21.54 -29.25 15.04
N ALA A 295 20.47 -30.04 15.00
CA ALA A 295 20.03 -30.80 16.16
C ALA A 295 21.10 -31.86 16.45
N PRO A 296 21.57 -32.00 17.72
CA PRO A 296 22.43 -33.12 18.08
C PRO A 296 21.68 -34.42 17.74
N PRO A 297 22.39 -35.45 17.26
CA PRO A 297 21.76 -36.70 16.87
C PRO A 297 20.89 -37.21 18.01
N ALA A 298 19.67 -37.63 17.69
CA ALA A 298 18.76 -38.28 18.61
C ALA A 298 19.35 -39.65 19.00
N GLY A 299 20.38 -39.62 19.85
CA GLY A 299 20.80 -40.77 20.62
C GLY A 299 19.66 -41.17 21.55
N PRO A 300 19.61 -42.43 21.98
CA PRO A 300 18.66 -42.83 23.00
C PRO A 300 18.80 -41.88 24.19
N VAL A 301 17.73 -41.14 24.48
CA VAL A 301 17.62 -40.38 25.72
C VAL A 301 17.50 -41.43 26.81
N GLU A 302 18.66 -41.92 27.27
CA GLU A 302 18.76 -42.80 28.41
C GLU A 302 18.35 -41.96 29.61
N LEU A 303 17.09 -42.13 30.02
CA LEU A 303 16.55 -41.59 31.26
C LEU A 303 17.24 -42.33 32.42
N SER A 304 18.51 -42.06 32.64
CA SER A 304 19.31 -42.68 33.69
C SER A 304 20.41 -41.71 34.11
N GLY A 305 20.06 -40.92 35.12
CA GLY A 305 20.91 -39.89 35.68
C GLY A 305 20.64 -39.62 37.15
N LEU A 306 20.27 -40.64 37.95
CA LEU A 306 20.88 -40.71 39.28
C LEU A 306 22.36 -41.07 39.04
N PRO A 307 23.33 -40.25 39.49
CA PRO A 307 24.71 -40.43 39.10
C PRO A 307 25.28 -41.67 39.82
N THR A 308 25.38 -42.79 39.09
CA THR A 308 26.32 -43.84 39.47
C THR A 308 27.67 -43.45 38.90
N ILE A 309 28.58 -43.09 39.80
CA ILE A 309 29.98 -42.81 39.52
C ILE A 309 30.58 -44.07 38.85
N ARG A 310 30.76 -44.02 37.53
CA ARG A 310 31.65 -44.95 36.82
C ARG A 310 33.06 -44.40 36.90
N THR A 311 33.90 -45.05 37.70
CA THR A 311 35.34 -44.88 37.71
C THR A 311 35.92 -45.49 36.41
N SER A 312 36.22 -44.66 35.42
CA SER A 312 37.18 -45.01 34.37
C SER A 312 38.54 -44.39 34.72
N PRO A 313 39.66 -45.14 34.62
CA PRO A 313 40.99 -44.60 34.84
C PRO A 313 41.51 -44.03 33.51
N GLU A 314 40.93 -42.92 33.07
CA GLU A 314 41.54 -42.10 32.00
C GLU A 314 42.34 -41.01 32.71
N HIS A 315 43.66 -41.23 32.81
CA HIS A 315 44.60 -40.29 33.41
C HIS A 315 44.75 -39.10 32.44
N PHE A 316 43.84 -38.13 32.53
CA PHE A 316 44.06 -36.81 31.94
C PHE A 316 45.09 -36.09 32.80
N GLU A 317 46.35 -36.04 32.34
CA GLU A 317 47.31 -35.07 32.84
C GLU A 317 46.85 -33.68 32.41
N HIS A 318 46.02 -33.06 33.25
CA HIS A 318 45.76 -31.64 33.16
C HIS A 318 47.09 -30.91 33.39
N PRO A 319 47.49 -29.96 32.53
CA PRO A 319 48.63 -29.10 32.84
C PRO A 319 48.38 -28.47 34.22
N PRO A 320 49.41 -28.36 35.08
CA PRO A 320 49.22 -27.87 36.43
C PRO A 320 48.64 -26.46 36.37
N VAL A 321 47.35 -26.35 36.67
CA VAL A 321 46.67 -25.07 36.85
C VAL A 321 47.23 -24.50 38.14
N GLN A 322 48.31 -23.73 38.03
CA GLN A 322 48.80 -22.91 39.13
C GLN A 322 47.77 -21.81 39.34
N ARG A 323 46.88 -22.03 40.31
CA ARG A 323 46.01 -20.98 40.83
C ARG A 323 46.95 -19.94 41.47
N PRO A 324 46.89 -18.66 41.06
CA PRO A 324 47.62 -17.61 41.76
C PRO A 324 47.31 -17.70 43.25
N GLU A 325 48.34 -17.76 44.09
CA GLU A 325 48.22 -17.93 45.55
C GLU A 325 47.47 -16.75 46.19
N GLU A 326 47.51 -15.60 45.52
CA GLU A 326 46.87 -14.36 45.93
C GLU A 326 45.53 -14.19 45.20
N PRO A 327 44.41 -14.22 45.93
CA PRO A 327 43.09 -14.00 45.34
C PRO A 327 43.04 -12.65 44.64
N ILE A 328 42.64 -12.63 43.37
CA ILE A 328 42.39 -11.38 42.66
C ILE A 328 41.22 -10.67 43.35
N GLU A 329 41.48 -9.50 43.93
CA GLU A 329 40.45 -8.69 44.57
C GLU A 329 39.53 -8.10 43.50
N LEU A 330 38.28 -8.59 43.47
CA LEU A 330 37.24 -8.04 42.61
C LEU A 330 36.72 -6.75 43.23
N PRO A 331 36.46 -5.69 42.42
CA PRO A 331 35.90 -4.46 42.94
C PRO A 331 34.54 -4.75 43.58
N THR A 332 34.42 -4.40 44.86
CA THR A 332 33.16 -4.52 45.60
C THR A 332 32.57 -3.13 45.81
N ARG A 333 31.24 -3.01 45.75
CA ARG A 333 30.54 -1.71 45.93
C ARG A 333 30.67 -1.11 47.35
N VAL A 334 31.38 -1.79 48.25
CA VAL A 334 31.52 -1.43 49.67
C VAL A 334 32.78 -0.60 49.91
N VAL A 335 33.77 -0.69 49.01
CA VAL A 335 35.02 0.06 49.10
C VAL A 335 35.23 0.75 47.76
N ASP A 336 35.28 2.07 47.79
CA ASP A 336 35.62 2.87 46.62
C ASP A 336 37.13 2.76 46.39
N ASP A 337 37.52 2.26 45.22
CA ASP A 337 38.93 2.02 44.85
C ASP A 337 39.18 2.70 43.49
N SER A 338 39.71 3.93 43.55
CA SER A 338 40.02 4.76 42.38
C SER A 338 41.36 4.34 41.78
N ARG A 339 41.34 3.34 40.88
CA ARG A 339 42.53 2.96 40.11
C ARG A 339 42.74 3.84 38.89
N GLY A 340 42.97 5.13 39.11
CA GLY A 340 43.30 6.13 38.08
C GLY A 340 44.17 7.25 38.65
N ASP A 341 44.97 7.90 37.80
CA ASP A 341 45.75 9.10 38.15
C ASP A 341 44.80 10.30 38.15
N PHE A 342 44.06 10.48 39.25
CA PHE A 342 43.21 11.65 39.48
C PHE A 342 44.01 12.67 40.29
N ASP A 343 44.22 13.86 39.72
CA ASP A 343 44.78 14.99 40.46
C ASP A 343 43.65 15.64 41.27
N ASP A 344 43.70 15.49 42.59
CA ASP A 344 42.72 16.07 43.52
C ASP A 344 42.64 17.62 43.43
N ASN A 345 43.61 18.28 42.77
CA ASN A 345 43.58 19.72 42.55
C ASN A 345 42.92 20.15 41.23
N ASP A 346 42.51 19.22 40.37
CA ASP A 346 41.86 19.55 39.10
C ASP A 346 40.35 19.75 39.31
N THR A 347 39.98 20.94 39.79
CA THR A 347 38.59 21.34 40.09
C THR A 347 37.63 21.21 38.90
N ASP A 348 38.15 21.15 37.67
CA ASP A 348 37.36 21.08 36.44
C ASP A 348 36.92 19.64 36.08
N ALA A 349 37.52 18.61 36.72
CA ALA A 349 37.14 17.21 36.52
C ALA A 349 35.93 16.77 37.37
N TYR A 350 35.54 17.57 38.37
CA TYR A 350 34.45 17.26 39.30
C TYR A 350 33.07 17.69 38.80
N ASP A 351 32.97 18.40 37.67
CA ASP A 351 31.75 19.10 37.27
C ASP A 351 31.18 18.61 35.93
N ILE A 352 31.14 17.29 35.73
CA ILE A 352 30.43 16.67 34.62
C ILE A 352 29.27 15.85 35.19
N GLY A 353 28.10 16.48 35.29
CA GLY A 353 26.83 15.81 35.57
C GLY A 353 26.17 16.11 36.91
N ALA A 354 26.58 17.16 37.63
CA ALA A 354 25.90 17.64 38.82
C ALA A 354 24.64 18.47 38.45
N ASP A 355 23.65 17.82 37.84
CA ASP A 355 22.28 18.23 38.14
C ASP A 355 22.06 17.78 39.59
N ASP A 356 21.90 18.73 40.52
CA ASP A 356 21.55 18.46 41.91
C ASP A 356 20.14 17.86 41.97
N VAL A 357 20.02 16.58 41.63
CA VAL A 357 18.82 15.77 41.85
C VAL A 357 18.91 15.14 43.22
N ASP A 358 17.95 15.50 44.08
CA ASP A 358 17.78 14.88 45.39
C ASP A 358 17.70 13.35 45.27
N ALA A 359 18.22 12.63 46.27
CA ALA A 359 18.15 11.19 46.31
C ALA A 359 16.69 10.72 46.25
N ILE A 360 16.40 9.77 45.37
CA ILE A 360 15.06 9.19 45.19
C ILE A 360 14.60 8.59 46.53
N GLY A 361 13.63 9.23 47.18
CA GLY A 361 13.03 8.78 48.44
C GLY A 361 13.16 9.76 49.62
N GLU A 362 13.97 10.81 49.52
CA GLU A 362 14.05 11.86 50.57
C GLU A 362 13.12 13.05 50.33
N GLN A 363 12.42 13.08 49.19
CA GLN A 363 11.47 14.14 48.90
C GLN A 363 10.27 14.04 49.87
N PRO A 364 9.97 15.08 50.67
CA PRO A 364 8.83 15.07 51.55
C PRO A 364 7.55 14.88 50.73
N ALA A 365 6.59 14.10 51.26
CA ALA A 365 5.31 13.89 50.60
C ALA A 365 4.69 15.23 50.22
N ASP A 366 4.39 15.42 48.92
CA ASP A 366 3.71 16.60 48.41
C ASP A 366 2.36 16.76 49.14
N ASN A 367 2.33 17.66 50.13
CA ASN A 367 1.12 18.01 50.87
C ASN A 367 0.23 19.00 50.10
N GLN A 368 0.39 19.10 48.78
CA GLN A 368 -0.48 19.92 47.95
C GLN A 368 -1.78 19.16 47.64
N THR A 369 -2.91 19.75 48.04
CA THR A 369 -4.24 19.33 47.60
C THR A 369 -4.28 19.29 46.06
N PRO A 370 -4.62 18.14 45.43
CA PRO A 370 -4.59 18.00 43.99
C PRO A 370 -5.62 18.92 43.33
N ASN A 371 -5.17 19.69 42.35
CA ASN A 371 -6.03 20.54 41.53
C ASN A 371 -6.70 19.67 40.45
N PRO A 372 -8.03 19.74 40.24
CA PRO A 372 -8.75 18.79 39.38
C PRO A 372 -8.44 18.90 37.88
N THR A 373 -7.61 19.85 37.47
CA THR A 373 -7.15 20.05 36.09
C THR A 373 -5.71 19.63 35.85
N ASP A 374 -5.03 19.07 36.85
CA ASP A 374 -3.67 18.60 36.69
C ASP A 374 -3.64 17.21 36.01
N VAL A 375 -2.68 17.02 35.10
CA VAL A 375 -2.50 15.78 34.33
C VAL A 375 -1.90 14.67 35.20
N ARG A 376 -1.30 15.03 36.35
CA ARG A 376 -0.76 14.09 37.33
C ARG A 376 -1.82 13.69 38.35
N ILE A 377 -2.54 12.61 38.05
CA ILE A 377 -3.42 11.95 39.03
C ILE A 377 -2.55 11.10 39.96
N THR A 378 -2.23 11.61 41.15
CA THR A 378 -1.62 10.80 42.21
C THR A 378 -2.70 9.92 42.84
N ARG A 379 -2.56 8.59 42.71
CA ARG A 379 -3.48 7.64 43.33
C ARG A 379 -3.23 7.67 44.84
N GLN A 380 -4.14 8.29 45.61
CA GLN A 380 -4.13 8.27 47.07
C GLN A 380 -4.23 6.80 47.53
N GLN A 381 -3.11 6.18 47.90
CA GLN A 381 -3.09 4.91 48.62
C GLN A 381 -3.45 5.18 50.08
N GLY A 382 -4.71 5.50 50.32
CA GLY A 382 -5.27 5.78 51.64
C GLY A 382 -6.54 4.96 51.84
N THR A 383 -6.40 3.89 52.62
CA THR A 383 -7.42 3.07 53.30
C THR A 383 -8.42 2.27 52.45
N ASP A 384 -8.31 0.94 52.63
CA ASP A 384 -9.24 -0.15 52.38
C ASP A 384 -9.89 -0.22 50.99
N ALA A 385 -9.36 -1.11 50.14
CA ALA A 385 -10.02 -1.54 48.93
C ALA A 385 -11.29 -2.33 49.31
N SER A 386 -12.47 -1.72 49.12
CA SER A 386 -13.79 -2.30 49.47
C SER A 386 -14.18 -3.56 48.67
N ILE A 387 -13.27 -4.10 47.87
CA ILE A 387 -13.46 -5.32 47.07
C ILE A 387 -13.38 -6.61 47.92
N PHE A 388 -12.88 -6.52 49.17
CA PHE A 388 -12.78 -7.66 50.09
C PHE A 388 -13.71 -7.54 51.31
N GLU A 389 -14.74 -6.69 51.25
CA GLU A 389 -15.77 -6.66 52.31
C GLU A 389 -16.71 -7.87 52.16
N ASP A 390 -16.44 -8.93 52.93
CA ASP A 390 -17.38 -10.03 53.12
C ASP A 390 -18.63 -9.49 53.83
N TYR A 391 -19.79 -9.58 53.16
CA TYR A 391 -21.08 -9.30 53.77
C TYR A 391 -21.41 -10.38 54.82
N PRO A 392 -21.74 -10.02 56.08
CA PRO A 392 -22.24 -10.99 57.05
C PRO A 392 -23.68 -11.39 56.71
N GLU A 393 -23.99 -12.68 56.92
CA GLU A 393 -25.27 -13.36 56.66
C GLU A 393 -26.54 -12.66 57.18
#